data_AF-A0A098GJJ3-F1
#
_entry.id   AF-A0A098GJJ3-F1
#
_cell.length_a   1.000
_cell.length_b   1.000
_cell.length_c   1.000
_cell.angle_alpha   90.00
_cell.angle_beta   90.00
_cell.angle_gamma   90.00
#
_symmetry.space_group_name_H-M   'P 1'
#
loop_
_entity.id
_entity.type
_entity.pdbx_description
1 polymer ?
#
loop_
_entity_poly.entity_id
_entity_poly.type
_entity_poly.pdbx_seq_one_letter_code
_entity_poly.pdbx_strand_id
1 'polypeptide(L)'
;MGKRKFENNDSIFKKLKQYHLNKNGVIVVEIYSYFIDKTKDITNYDNEIIANSDIGSSLRNLYNQQEYFIYALDPGMEDDIKRKLREQNKNLVVYNLANEEIIPKFKALLGKFDTFLIVAQGNLNEEKIAGLKAKNVIALLKEDLDLENQNIPNLELFCCCMGQAEKFREKLKNGLMGVVSNIITYTTLLSATERGKHFIVESNDDNQADLFYSEKLADLFTVIDQVPSIECVPSASM
;
A
#
# COMPACT_ATOMS: atom_id res chain seq x y z
N MET A 1 -28.59 50.78 4.95
CA MET A 1 -27.80 49.99 3.98
C MET A 1 -27.12 48.86 4.74
N GLY A 2 -27.67 47.65 4.61
CA GLY A 2 -27.32 46.50 5.46
C GLY A 2 -26.04 45.80 5.00
N LYS A 3 -25.13 45.56 5.96
CA LYS A 3 -24.00 44.65 5.84
C LYS A 3 -24.53 43.21 5.75
N ARG A 4 -24.30 42.52 4.64
CA ARG A 4 -24.53 41.07 4.56
C ARG A 4 -23.37 40.36 5.26
N LYS A 5 -23.67 39.77 6.41
CA LYS A 5 -22.92 38.66 6.99
C LYS A 5 -23.05 37.46 6.06
N PHE A 6 -21.94 36.85 5.70
CA PHE A 6 -21.93 35.45 5.28
C PHE A 6 -21.60 34.62 6.52
N GLU A 7 -22.62 34.00 7.10
CA GLU A 7 -22.49 32.94 8.10
C GLU A 7 -22.93 31.62 7.43
N ASN A 8 -22.11 30.58 7.63
CA ASN A 8 -22.42 29.14 7.61
C ASN A 8 -22.79 28.49 6.27
N ASN A 9 -22.58 27.18 6.05
CA ASN A 9 -21.76 26.12 6.64
C ASN A 9 -22.05 24.94 5.70
N ASP A 10 -21.25 24.72 4.66
CA ASP A 10 -21.38 23.49 3.86
C ASP A 10 -19.99 23.08 3.35
N SER A 11 -19.17 22.60 4.29
CA SER A 11 -17.99 21.80 3.94
C SER A 11 -18.48 20.47 3.37
N ILE A 12 -18.36 20.30 2.06
CA ILE A 12 -18.68 19.06 1.30
C ILE A 12 -17.78 17.90 1.77
N PHE A 13 -16.68 18.19 2.46
CA PHE A 13 -15.94 17.21 3.23
C PHE A 13 -16.73 16.89 4.50
N LYS A 14 -17.49 15.77 4.45
CA LYS A 14 -17.80 15.02 5.66
C LYS A 14 -16.48 14.88 6.42
N LYS A 15 -16.41 15.46 7.63
CA LYS A 15 -15.34 15.18 8.58
C LYS A 15 -15.23 13.66 8.69
N LEU A 16 -14.27 13.08 7.98
CA LEU A 16 -13.87 11.70 8.19
C LEU A 16 -13.52 11.65 9.68
N LYS A 17 -14.24 10.80 10.41
CA LYS A 17 -13.89 10.53 11.81
C LYS A 17 -12.39 10.25 11.82
N GLN A 18 -11.65 10.95 12.68
CA GLN A 18 -10.22 10.73 12.88
C GLN A 18 -10.00 9.23 13.06
N TYR A 19 -9.49 8.59 12.00
CA TYR A 19 -8.88 7.29 12.12
C TYR A 19 -7.54 7.56 12.76
N HIS A 20 -7.51 7.48 14.09
CA HIS A 20 -6.25 7.26 14.76
C HIS A 20 -5.74 5.92 14.23
N LEU A 21 -4.85 5.96 13.24
CA LEU A 21 -3.85 4.93 13.04
C LEU A 21 -3.12 4.83 14.37
N ASN A 22 -3.62 3.98 15.26
CA ASN A 22 -2.88 3.59 16.44
C ASN A 22 -1.53 3.12 15.93
N LYS A 23 -0.44 3.58 16.55
CA LYS A 23 0.95 3.12 16.28
C LYS A 23 1.17 1.62 16.59
N ASN A 24 0.10 0.85 16.63
CA ASN A 24 0.11 -0.59 16.66
C ASN A 24 0.61 -1.10 15.31
N GLY A 25 1.33 -2.22 15.35
CA GLY A 25 2.29 -2.59 14.34
C GLY A 25 1.78 -2.45 12.90
N VAL A 26 2.66 -1.93 12.04
CA VAL A 26 2.58 -2.08 10.58
C VAL A 26 3.55 -3.17 10.14
N ILE A 27 3.09 -4.12 9.32
CA ILE A 27 3.96 -5.04 8.59
C ILE A 27 4.06 -4.60 7.14
N VAL A 28 5.28 -4.41 6.66
CA VAL A 28 5.64 -3.93 5.33
C VAL A 28 6.06 -5.11 4.46
N VAL A 29 5.45 -5.21 3.28
CA VAL A 29 5.85 -6.13 2.21
C VAL A 29 6.04 -5.32 0.93
N GLU A 30 7.12 -5.60 0.22
CA GLU A 30 7.35 -5.04 -1.12
C GLU A 30 6.87 -6.05 -2.18
N ILE A 31 6.00 -5.59 -3.08
CA ILE A 31 5.54 -6.43 -4.20
C ILE A 31 6.22 -5.96 -5.46
N TYR A 32 6.79 -6.92 -6.18
CA TYR A 32 7.43 -6.71 -7.47
C TYR A 32 6.76 -7.60 -8.50
N SER A 33 6.51 -7.08 -9.69
CA SER A 33 6.17 -7.93 -10.83
C SER A 33 6.77 -7.39 -12.11
N TYR A 34 7.13 -8.31 -12.99
CA TYR A 34 7.76 -7.97 -14.25
C TYR A 34 6.71 -7.35 -15.18
N PHE A 35 6.90 -6.09 -15.56
CA PHE A 35 6.17 -5.50 -16.68
C PHE A 35 6.68 -6.13 -17.99
N ILE A 36 6.12 -7.28 -18.37
CA ILE A 36 6.34 -7.84 -19.71
C ILE A 36 5.43 -7.06 -20.66
N ASP A 37 5.83 -5.83 -21.00
CA ASP A 37 5.59 -5.38 -22.36
C ASP A 37 6.87 -5.65 -23.18
N LYS A 38 6.71 -5.98 -24.45
CA LYS A 38 7.61 -6.83 -25.26
C LYS A 38 9.02 -6.30 -25.51
N THR A 39 9.38 -5.16 -24.94
CA THR A 39 10.72 -4.58 -24.92
C THR A 39 11.11 -4.42 -23.47
N LYS A 40 12.14 -5.16 -23.00
CA LYS A 40 12.71 -4.97 -21.66
C LYS A 40 13.18 -3.51 -21.52
N ASP A 41 12.36 -2.64 -20.94
CA ASP A 41 12.85 -1.36 -20.47
C ASP A 41 13.52 -1.59 -19.12
N ILE A 42 14.78 -2.03 -19.20
CA ILE A 42 15.63 -2.36 -18.05
C ILE A 42 15.73 -1.18 -17.09
N THR A 43 15.68 0.05 -17.61
CA THR A 43 15.78 1.27 -16.79
C THR A 43 14.57 1.41 -15.87
N ASN A 44 13.36 1.20 -16.39
CA ASN A 44 12.14 1.27 -15.58
C ASN A 44 12.10 0.15 -14.52
N TYR A 45 12.58 -1.04 -14.87
CA TYR A 45 12.69 -2.16 -13.94
C TYR A 45 13.70 -1.89 -12.80
N ASP A 46 14.90 -1.40 -13.12
CA ASP A 46 15.91 -1.07 -12.11
C ASP A 46 15.42 0.07 -11.19
N ASN A 47 14.74 1.08 -11.76
CA ASN A 47 14.15 2.17 -10.99
C ASN A 47 13.06 1.67 -10.04
N GLU A 48 12.23 0.70 -10.44
CA GLU A 48 11.23 0.07 -9.57
C GLU A 48 11.88 -0.63 -8.38
N ILE A 49 12.92 -1.44 -8.62
CA ILE A 49 13.65 -2.14 -7.56
C ILE A 49 14.23 -1.14 -6.55
N ILE A 50 14.92 -0.12 -7.03
CA ILE A 50 15.57 0.89 -6.19
C ILE A 50 14.52 1.69 -5.40
N ALA A 51 13.50 2.21 -6.07
CA ALA A 51 12.48 3.04 -5.43
C ALA A 51 11.70 2.28 -4.35
N ASN A 52 11.22 1.06 -4.66
CA ASN A 52 10.51 0.24 -3.68
C ASN A 52 11.44 -0.14 -2.51
N SER A 53 12.71 -0.47 -2.79
CA SER A 53 13.65 -0.86 -1.75
C SER A 53 14.00 0.29 -0.81
N ASP A 54 14.16 1.52 -1.32
CA ASP A 54 14.48 2.69 -0.50
C ASP A 54 13.28 3.11 0.37
N ILE A 55 12.08 3.10 -0.21
CA ILE A 55 10.83 3.36 0.51
C ILE A 55 10.60 2.27 1.56
N GLY A 56 10.66 1.00 1.16
CA GLY A 56 10.38 -0.12 2.04
C GLY A 56 11.41 -0.27 3.15
N SER A 57 12.70 0.00 2.89
CA SER A 57 13.72 0.10 3.94
C SER A 57 13.38 1.19 4.96
N SER A 58 12.98 2.37 4.49
CA SER A 58 12.60 3.48 5.37
C SER A 58 11.38 3.16 6.24
N LEU A 59 10.35 2.53 5.66
CA LEU A 59 9.14 2.14 6.37
C LEU A 59 9.41 0.99 7.36
N ARG A 60 10.20 -0.02 6.98
CA ARG A 60 10.56 -1.11 7.90
C ARG A 60 11.33 -0.59 9.11
N ASN A 61 12.28 0.33 8.90
CA ASN A 61 12.99 0.98 10.00
C ASN A 61 12.04 1.78 10.90
N LEU A 62 11.15 2.58 10.29
CA LEU A 62 10.14 3.36 11.01
C LEU A 62 9.25 2.49 11.92
N TYR A 63 8.90 1.29 11.47
CA TYR A 63 8.03 0.35 12.19
C TYR A 63 8.79 -0.75 12.95
N ASN A 64 10.12 -0.65 13.04
CA ASN A 64 10.99 -1.63 13.70
C ASN A 64 10.84 -3.08 13.18
N GLN A 65 10.48 -3.27 11.91
CA GLN A 65 10.39 -4.58 11.29
C GLN A 65 11.78 -5.06 10.87
N GLN A 66 12.23 -6.17 11.44
CA GLN A 66 13.55 -6.77 11.12
C GLN A 66 13.49 -7.59 9.83
N GLU A 67 12.39 -8.30 9.60
CA GLU A 67 12.20 -9.14 8.43
C GLU A 67 12.06 -8.30 7.15
N TYR A 68 12.70 -8.75 6.08
CA TYR A 68 12.50 -8.17 4.76
C TYR A 68 11.61 -9.10 3.92
N PHE A 69 10.30 -8.85 3.95
CA PHE A 69 9.35 -9.59 3.13
C PHE A 69 9.21 -8.94 1.75
N ILE A 70 9.34 -9.76 0.72
CA ILE A 70 9.00 -9.40 -0.65
C ILE A 70 8.02 -10.42 -1.21
N TYR A 71 7.31 -10.06 -2.26
CA TYR A 71 6.66 -11.02 -3.15
C TYR A 71 7.16 -10.78 -4.57
N ALA A 72 7.85 -11.79 -5.12
CA ALA A 72 8.33 -11.79 -6.49
C ALA A 72 8.22 -13.22 -7.06
N LEU A 73 7.44 -13.38 -8.13
CA LEU A 73 7.22 -14.70 -8.76
C LEU A 73 8.42 -15.20 -9.58
N ASP A 74 9.24 -14.28 -10.11
CA ASP A 74 10.41 -14.63 -10.92
C ASP A 74 11.63 -14.81 -10.00
N PRO A 75 12.27 -15.99 -9.96
CA PRO A 75 13.48 -16.20 -9.17
C PRO A 75 14.63 -15.25 -9.55
N GLY A 76 14.73 -14.86 -10.82
CA GLY A 76 15.72 -13.89 -11.29
C GLY A 76 15.51 -12.49 -10.69
N MET A 77 14.25 -12.12 -10.42
CA MET A 77 13.91 -10.85 -9.78
C MET A 77 14.33 -10.84 -8.31
N GLU A 78 14.14 -11.94 -7.59
CA GLU A 78 14.65 -12.07 -6.23
C GLU A 78 16.17 -11.90 -6.17
N ASP A 79 16.89 -12.50 -7.12
CA ASP A 79 18.35 -12.35 -7.23
C ASP A 79 18.78 -10.91 -7.55
N ASP A 80 18.04 -10.23 -8.44
CA ASP A 80 18.26 -8.81 -8.76
C ASP A 80 18.03 -7.91 -7.54
N ILE A 81 16.94 -8.11 -6.81
CA ILE A 81 16.65 -7.38 -5.56
C ILE A 81 17.78 -7.59 -4.57
N LYS A 82 18.17 -8.85 -4.30
CA LYS A 82 19.29 -9.16 -3.39
C LYS A 82 20.60 -8.51 -3.83
N ARG A 83 20.87 -8.47 -5.14
CA ARG A 83 22.07 -7.84 -5.69
C ARG A 83 22.05 -6.32 -5.46
N LYS A 84 20.95 -5.63 -5.80
CA LYS A 84 20.81 -4.18 -5.58
C LYS A 84 20.92 -3.80 -4.10
N LEU A 85 20.34 -4.61 -3.21
CA LEU A 85 20.48 -4.41 -1.76
C LEU A 85 21.93 -4.49 -1.29
N ARG A 86 22.70 -5.46 -1.80
CA ARG A 86 24.13 -5.58 -1.52
C ARG A 86 24.93 -4.39 -2.06
N GLU A 87 24.60 -3.90 -3.26
CA GLU A 87 25.22 -2.68 -3.83
C GLU A 87 24.97 -1.44 -2.95
N GLN A 88 23.86 -1.40 -2.22
CA GLN A 88 23.53 -0.36 -1.23
C GLN A 88 24.08 -0.64 0.19
N ASN A 89 24.97 -1.63 0.37
CA ASN A 89 25.50 -2.09 1.66
C ASN A 89 24.42 -2.57 2.65
N LYS A 90 23.26 -3.01 2.17
CA LYS A 90 22.19 -3.62 2.98
C LYS A 90 22.37 -5.14 2.99
N ASN A 91 22.96 -5.70 4.06
CA ASN A 91 23.09 -7.15 4.21
C ASN A 91 21.88 -7.73 4.96
N LEU A 92 20.75 -7.87 4.26
CA LEU A 92 19.48 -8.31 4.82
C LEU A 92 19.11 -9.70 4.30
N VAL A 93 18.51 -10.50 5.18
CA VAL A 93 17.88 -11.76 4.77
C VAL A 93 16.52 -11.42 4.18
N VAL A 94 16.39 -11.67 2.87
CA VAL A 94 15.15 -11.48 2.11
C VAL A 94 14.30 -12.74 2.21
N TYR A 95 13.04 -12.57 2.56
CA TYR A 95 12.02 -13.62 2.65
C TYR A 95 11.02 -13.42 1.52
N ASN A 96 11.14 -14.22 0.45
CA ASN A 96 10.21 -14.18 -0.65
C ASN A 96 8.95 -14.98 -0.32
N LEU A 97 7.80 -14.30 -0.28
CA LEU A 97 6.50 -14.88 -0.01
C LEU A 97 5.95 -15.73 -1.16
N ALA A 98 6.58 -15.71 -2.33
CA ALA A 98 6.31 -16.71 -3.36
C ALA A 98 6.77 -18.13 -2.96
N ASN A 99 7.62 -18.25 -1.93
CA ASN A 99 7.94 -19.54 -1.32
C ASN A 99 6.93 -19.86 -0.19
N GLU A 100 6.11 -20.89 -0.41
CA GLU A 100 5.08 -21.36 0.53
C GLU A 100 5.62 -21.68 1.93
N GLU A 101 6.88 -22.10 2.06
CA GLU A 101 7.52 -22.38 3.36
C GLU A 101 7.63 -21.13 4.26
N ILE A 102 7.62 -19.94 3.66
CA ILE A 102 7.72 -18.66 4.37
C ILE A 102 6.36 -18.17 4.87
N ILE A 103 5.26 -18.58 4.22
CA ILE A 103 3.90 -18.11 4.51
C ILE A 103 3.49 -18.31 5.98
N PRO A 104 3.76 -19.46 6.64
CA PRO A 104 3.43 -19.62 8.07
C PRO A 104 4.12 -18.60 8.97
N LYS A 105 5.40 -18.26 8.68
CA LYS A 105 6.14 -17.24 9.43
C LYS A 105 5.52 -15.86 9.22
N PHE A 106 5.19 -15.52 7.98
CA PHE A 106 4.56 -14.25 7.64
C PHE A 106 3.20 -14.08 8.34
N LYS A 107 2.31 -15.08 8.26
CA LYS A 107 0.99 -15.05 8.91
C LYS A 107 1.09 -14.91 10.43
N ALA A 108 2.01 -15.64 11.05
CA ALA A 108 2.23 -15.56 12.50
C ALA A 108 2.72 -14.17 12.95
N LEU A 109 3.47 -13.47 12.10
CA LEU A 109 3.82 -12.07 12.33
C LEU A 109 2.61 -11.19 12.09
N LEU A 110 2.02 -11.22 10.90
CA LEU A 110 0.87 -10.40 10.48
C LEU A 110 -0.25 -10.33 11.54
N GLY A 111 -0.59 -11.45 12.19
CA GLY A 111 -1.61 -11.48 13.26
C GLY A 111 -1.29 -10.64 14.51
N LYS A 112 -0.10 -10.04 14.60
CA LYS A 112 0.33 -9.11 15.67
C LYS A 112 0.27 -7.63 15.24
N PHE A 113 -0.05 -7.37 13.98
CA PHE A 113 -0.01 -6.05 13.35
C PHE A 113 -1.43 -5.65 12.92
N ASP A 114 -1.76 -4.37 13.08
CA ASP A 114 -3.09 -3.85 12.73
C ASP A 114 -3.14 -3.42 11.26
N THR A 115 -1.99 -3.26 10.61
CA THR A 115 -1.88 -2.81 9.22
C THR A 115 -0.92 -3.68 8.44
N PHE A 116 -1.43 -4.23 7.33
CA PHE A 116 -0.62 -4.79 6.26
C PHE A 116 -0.36 -3.70 5.22
N LEU A 117 0.89 -3.23 5.14
CA LEU A 117 1.33 -2.22 4.17
C LEU A 117 2.06 -2.88 3.00
N ILE A 118 1.56 -2.62 1.79
CA ILE A 118 2.18 -3.02 0.53
C ILE A 118 2.87 -1.81 -0.09
N VAL A 119 4.18 -1.95 -0.32
CA VAL A 119 4.95 -1.02 -1.17
C VAL A 119 5.00 -1.61 -2.58
N ALA A 120 4.52 -0.84 -3.54
CA ALA A 120 4.49 -1.26 -4.94
C ALA A 120 4.39 -0.03 -5.86
N GLN A 121 4.86 -0.18 -7.10
CA GLN A 121 4.69 0.86 -8.11
C GLN A 121 3.22 0.95 -8.54
N GLY A 122 2.61 2.13 -8.44
CA GLY A 122 1.28 2.40 -8.98
C GLY A 122 1.33 2.75 -10.48
N ASN A 123 0.35 2.28 -11.24
CA ASN A 123 0.07 2.77 -12.60
C ASN A 123 -1.41 3.15 -12.67
N LEU A 124 -1.69 4.44 -12.54
CA LEU A 124 -3.05 4.99 -12.53
C LEU A 124 -3.76 4.77 -13.89
N ASN A 125 -3.05 4.95 -14.99
CA ASN A 125 -3.63 4.84 -16.34
C ASN A 125 -4.17 3.44 -16.63
N GLU A 126 -3.45 2.41 -16.17
CA GLU A 126 -3.87 1.02 -16.33
C GLU A 126 -4.60 0.43 -15.12
N GLU A 127 -4.71 1.23 -14.05
CA GLU A 127 -5.22 0.84 -12.74
C GLU A 127 -4.58 -0.46 -12.21
N LYS A 128 -3.26 -0.44 -12.05
CA LYS A 128 -2.44 -1.58 -11.58
C LYS A 128 -1.51 -1.17 -10.44
N ILE A 129 -1.14 -2.12 -9.59
CA ILE A 129 -0.01 -2.00 -8.66
C ILE A 129 1.01 -3.10 -8.96
N ALA A 130 2.30 -2.77 -9.04
CA ALA A 130 3.36 -3.66 -9.49
C ALA A 130 2.91 -4.49 -10.71
N GLY A 131 2.33 -3.86 -11.75
CA GLY A 131 1.83 -4.56 -12.94
C GLY A 131 0.57 -5.44 -12.76
N LEU A 132 0.08 -5.63 -11.54
CA LEU A 132 -1.07 -6.46 -11.21
C LEU A 132 -2.38 -5.65 -11.22
N LYS A 133 -3.37 -6.17 -11.94
CA LYS A 133 -4.76 -5.69 -11.84
C LYS A 133 -5.38 -6.15 -10.53
N ALA A 134 -6.43 -5.47 -10.06
CA ALA A 134 -7.12 -5.78 -8.80
C ALA A 134 -7.42 -7.28 -8.60
N LYS A 135 -7.90 -7.99 -9.63
CA LYS A 135 -8.19 -9.44 -9.55
C LYS A 135 -6.97 -10.28 -9.16
N ASN A 136 -5.78 -9.91 -9.65
CA ASN A 136 -4.55 -10.63 -9.38
C ASN A 136 -4.02 -10.29 -7.98
N VAL A 137 -4.21 -9.04 -7.52
CA VAL A 137 -3.91 -8.65 -6.13
C VAL A 137 -4.80 -9.42 -5.16
N ILE A 138 -6.09 -9.59 -5.48
CA ILE A 138 -7.02 -10.38 -4.66
C ILE A 138 -6.57 -11.84 -4.58
N ALA A 139 -6.23 -12.45 -5.73
CA ALA A 139 -5.72 -13.82 -5.78
C ALA A 139 -4.42 -13.96 -4.98
N LEU A 140 -3.46 -13.04 -5.15
CA LEU A 140 -2.22 -13.01 -4.38
C LEU A 140 -2.50 -13.00 -2.87
N LEU A 141 -3.40 -12.12 -2.40
CA LEU A 141 -3.69 -12.01 -0.98
C LEU A 141 -4.43 -13.24 -0.43
N LYS A 142 -5.43 -13.74 -1.16
CA LYS A 142 -6.27 -14.85 -0.68
C LYS A 142 -5.62 -16.21 -0.84
N GLU A 143 -5.04 -16.47 -2.00
CA GLU A 143 -4.55 -17.77 -2.43
C GLU A 143 -3.07 -17.89 -2.08
N ASP A 144 -2.21 -17.06 -2.68
CA ASP A 144 -0.76 -17.21 -2.53
C ASP A 144 -0.28 -16.94 -1.09
N LEU A 145 -0.83 -15.89 -0.46
CA LEU A 145 -0.50 -15.55 0.92
C LEU A 145 -1.42 -16.24 1.96
N ASP A 146 -2.42 -17.00 1.51
CA ASP A 146 -3.37 -17.73 2.36
C ASP A 146 -4.00 -16.83 3.46
N LEU A 147 -4.45 -15.62 3.08
CA LEU A 147 -4.97 -14.63 4.04
C LEU A 147 -6.48 -14.65 4.21
N GLU A 148 -7.21 -15.53 3.54
CA GLU A 148 -8.69 -15.50 3.48
C GLU A 148 -9.37 -15.46 4.87
N ASN A 149 -8.73 -16.02 5.90
CA ASN A 149 -9.26 -16.10 7.26
C ASN A 149 -8.50 -15.23 8.29
N GLN A 150 -7.64 -14.30 7.87
CA GLN A 150 -6.79 -13.53 8.79
C GLN A 150 -7.45 -12.28 9.39
N ASN A 151 -8.58 -11.82 8.83
CA ASN A 151 -9.32 -10.62 9.27
C ASN A 151 -8.40 -9.41 9.57
N ILE A 152 -7.72 -8.93 8.53
CA ILE A 152 -6.74 -7.85 8.62
C ILE A 152 -7.46 -6.51 8.81
N PRO A 153 -7.20 -5.75 9.88
CA PRO A 153 -7.93 -4.50 10.11
C PRO A 153 -7.70 -3.46 9.00
N ASN A 154 -6.45 -3.30 8.55
CA ASN A 154 -6.10 -2.33 7.50
C ASN A 154 -5.16 -2.95 6.46
N LEU A 155 -5.53 -2.82 5.19
CA LEU A 155 -4.65 -3.01 4.05
C LEU A 155 -4.26 -1.64 3.51
N GLU A 156 -3.00 -1.25 3.65
CA GLU A 156 -2.47 0.01 3.13
C GLU A 156 -1.68 -0.24 1.84
N LEU A 157 -2.13 0.36 0.74
CA LEU A 157 -1.42 0.33 -0.53
C LEU A 157 -0.61 1.61 -0.66
N PHE A 158 0.68 1.54 -0.31
CA PHE A 158 1.62 2.63 -0.45
C PHE A 158 2.09 2.73 -1.92
N CYS A 159 1.14 3.14 -2.77
CA CYS A 159 1.27 3.23 -4.22
C CYS A 159 0.82 4.63 -4.66
N CYS A 160 1.69 5.35 -5.37
CA CYS A 160 1.43 6.72 -5.82
C CYS A 160 0.12 6.82 -6.63
N CYS A 161 -0.68 7.84 -6.31
CA CYS A 161 -1.90 8.23 -7.02
C CYS A 161 -3.03 7.17 -7.13
N MET A 162 -2.89 5.98 -6.52
CA MET A 162 -3.90 4.91 -6.62
C MET A 162 -5.21 5.21 -5.88
N GLY A 163 -5.22 6.23 -5.01
CA GLY A 163 -6.43 6.85 -4.47
C GLY A 163 -7.31 7.54 -5.51
N GLN A 164 -6.86 7.63 -6.76
CA GLN A 164 -7.67 8.08 -7.91
C GLN A 164 -8.19 6.91 -8.78
N ALA A 165 -7.74 5.67 -8.55
CA ALA A 165 -8.12 4.50 -9.35
C ALA A 165 -9.43 3.85 -8.86
N GLU A 166 -10.57 4.48 -9.16
CA GLU A 166 -11.87 4.09 -8.59
C GLU A 166 -12.25 2.62 -8.85
N LYS A 167 -12.11 2.11 -10.08
CA LYS A 167 -12.55 0.74 -10.41
C LYS A 167 -11.64 -0.31 -9.77
N PHE A 168 -10.35 -0.03 -9.67
CA PHE A 168 -9.40 -0.89 -8.95
C PHE A 168 -9.78 -0.98 -7.47
N ARG A 169 -10.01 0.16 -6.81
CA ARG A 169 -10.41 0.17 -5.39
C ARG A 169 -11.73 -0.56 -5.17
N GLU A 170 -12.75 -0.29 -6.00
CA GLU A 170 -14.05 -0.97 -5.90
C GLU A 170 -13.91 -2.48 -6.01
N LYS A 171 -13.11 -2.97 -6.97
CA LYS A 171 -12.83 -4.40 -7.12
C LYS A 171 -12.13 -4.97 -5.89
N LEU A 172 -11.14 -4.27 -5.32
CA LEU A 172 -10.47 -4.74 -4.11
C LEU A 172 -11.43 -4.83 -2.93
N LYS A 173 -12.29 -3.82 -2.71
CA LYS A 173 -13.30 -3.83 -1.65
C LYS A 173 -14.20 -5.06 -1.74
N ASN A 174 -14.71 -5.33 -2.94
CA ASN A 174 -15.62 -6.45 -3.16
C ASN A 174 -14.88 -7.80 -3.05
N GLY A 175 -13.68 -7.88 -3.60
CA GLY A 175 -12.90 -9.12 -3.63
C GLY A 175 -12.27 -9.52 -2.29
N LEU A 176 -11.97 -8.54 -1.43
CA LEU A 176 -11.36 -8.74 -0.11
C LEU A 176 -12.39 -8.66 1.03
N MET A 177 -13.69 -8.71 0.71
CA MET A 177 -14.74 -8.79 1.71
C MET A 177 -14.53 -10.01 2.62
N GLY A 178 -14.61 -9.79 3.93
CA GLY A 178 -14.31 -10.79 4.97
C GLY A 178 -12.82 -11.01 5.25
N VAL A 179 -11.92 -10.51 4.41
CA VAL A 179 -10.46 -10.63 4.59
C VAL A 179 -9.86 -9.39 5.22
N VAL A 180 -10.27 -8.21 4.76
CA VAL A 180 -9.78 -6.92 5.24
C VAL A 180 -10.95 -6.03 5.67
N SER A 181 -10.76 -5.17 6.67
CA SER A 181 -11.80 -4.22 7.11
C SER A 181 -11.71 -2.86 6.42
N ASN A 182 -10.50 -2.34 6.22
CA ASN A 182 -10.27 -1.07 5.52
C ASN A 182 -9.18 -1.22 4.46
N ILE A 183 -9.38 -0.53 3.34
CA ILE A 183 -8.35 -0.36 2.31
C ILE A 183 -7.94 1.11 2.29
N ILE A 184 -6.64 1.37 2.47
CA ILE A 184 -6.04 2.70 2.52
C ILE A 184 -5.24 2.90 1.23
N THR A 185 -5.54 3.97 0.50
CA THR A 185 -4.85 4.35 -0.75
C THR A 185 -4.58 5.85 -0.78
N TYR A 186 -3.72 6.32 -1.69
CA TYR A 186 -3.26 7.70 -1.71
C TYR A 186 -3.48 8.40 -3.05
N THR A 187 -3.95 9.65 -3.03
CA THR A 187 -4.26 10.43 -4.24
C THR A 187 -3.06 11.16 -4.84
N THR A 188 -1.87 11.02 -4.27
CA THR A 188 -0.70 11.84 -4.59
C THR A 188 0.58 11.00 -4.66
N LEU A 189 1.70 11.62 -5.01
CA LEU A 189 3.00 10.97 -4.99
C LEU A 189 3.49 10.78 -3.55
N LEU A 190 4.21 9.68 -3.32
CA LEU A 190 4.57 9.22 -2.00
C LEU A 190 6.08 9.02 -1.88
N SER A 191 6.60 9.33 -0.70
CA SER A 191 7.95 8.96 -0.29
C SER A 191 7.96 8.61 1.20
N ALA A 192 9.02 7.98 1.67
CA ALA A 192 9.17 7.63 3.07
C ALA A 192 10.61 7.87 3.54
N THR A 193 10.73 8.23 4.81
CA THR A 193 12.01 8.36 5.52
C THR A 193 11.87 7.77 6.92
N GLU A 194 12.97 7.68 7.66
CA GLU A 194 12.94 7.29 9.08
C GLU A 194 12.06 8.21 9.96
N ARG A 195 11.70 9.40 9.46
CA ARG A 195 10.83 10.36 10.16
C ARG A 195 9.33 10.19 9.85
N GLY A 196 8.97 9.31 8.92
CA GLY A 196 7.60 9.10 8.50
C GLY A 196 7.38 9.12 6.99
N LYS A 197 6.10 8.99 6.63
CA LYS A 197 5.60 9.14 5.26
C LYS A 197 5.59 10.61 4.84
N HIS A 198 5.89 10.85 3.57
CA HIS A 198 5.84 12.16 2.91
C HIS A 198 4.95 12.09 1.69
N PHE A 199 4.18 13.15 1.48
CA PHE A 199 3.25 13.33 0.37
C PHE A 199 3.74 14.48 -0.49
N ILE A 200 3.82 14.25 -1.80
CA ILE A 200 4.45 15.18 -2.74
C ILE A 200 3.38 15.64 -3.73
N VAL A 201 3.08 16.94 -3.72
CA VAL A 201 2.23 17.57 -4.72
C VAL A 201 3.13 18.26 -5.73
N GLU A 202 3.19 17.69 -6.92
CA GLU A 202 3.97 18.26 -8.03
C GLU A 202 3.43 19.64 -8.39
N SER A 203 4.33 20.59 -8.58
CA SER A 203 3.93 21.89 -9.10
C SER A 203 3.75 21.78 -10.62
N ASN A 204 2.59 22.20 -11.12
CA ASN A 204 2.31 22.19 -12.57
C ASN A 204 2.98 23.39 -13.31
N ASP A 205 3.98 24.02 -12.72
CA ASP A 205 4.65 25.23 -13.21
C ASP A 205 6.16 25.06 -13.04
N ASP A 206 6.92 25.11 -14.14
CA ASP A 206 8.37 24.90 -14.17
C ASP A 206 9.15 25.89 -13.26
N ASN A 207 8.53 26.99 -12.83
CA ASN A 207 9.13 27.99 -11.94
C ASN A 207 8.79 27.79 -10.46
N GLN A 208 8.02 26.76 -10.12
CA GLN A 208 7.64 26.45 -8.75
C GLN A 208 8.29 25.14 -8.30
N ALA A 209 8.55 25.04 -7.00
CA ALA A 209 9.06 23.82 -6.40
C ALA A 209 7.90 22.93 -5.97
N ASP A 210 8.09 21.62 -6.05
CA ASP A 210 7.14 20.64 -5.51
C ASP A 210 6.90 20.85 -4.01
N LEU A 211 5.69 20.56 -3.57
CA LEU A 211 5.27 20.73 -2.18
C LEU A 211 5.34 19.39 -1.45
N PHE A 212 6.11 19.36 -0.37
CA PHE A 212 6.32 18.18 0.46
C PHE A 212 5.61 18.31 1.80
N TYR A 213 4.71 17.37 2.08
CA TYR A 213 3.91 17.34 3.30
C TYR A 213 4.22 16.09 4.13
N SER A 214 4.41 16.27 5.43
CA SER A 214 4.59 15.14 6.36
C SER A 214 3.29 14.38 6.63
N GLU A 215 3.41 13.20 7.24
CA GLU A 215 2.31 12.36 7.74
C GLU A 215 1.23 13.09 8.54
N LYS A 216 1.55 14.22 9.19
CA LYS A 216 0.57 15.06 9.90
C LYS A 216 -0.61 15.54 9.03
N LEU A 217 -0.43 15.56 7.71
CA LEU A 217 -1.46 15.96 6.75
C LEU A 217 -1.97 14.79 5.90
N ALA A 218 -1.78 13.54 6.36
CA ALA A 218 -2.20 12.35 5.63
C ALA A 218 -3.68 12.38 5.23
N ASP A 219 -4.56 12.93 6.07
CA ASP A 219 -6.00 13.05 5.80
C ASP A 219 -6.32 13.83 4.51
N LEU A 220 -5.41 14.69 4.03
CA LEU A 220 -5.59 15.42 2.76
C LEU A 220 -5.40 14.53 1.53
N PHE A 221 -4.63 13.45 1.67
CA PHE A 221 -4.16 12.63 0.56
C PHE A 221 -4.67 11.20 0.60
N THR A 222 -5.30 10.80 1.71
CA THR A 222 -5.69 9.41 1.96
C THR A 222 -7.15 9.18 1.57
N VAL A 223 -7.41 8.08 0.89
CA VAL A 223 -8.75 7.54 0.65
C VAL A 223 -8.87 6.23 1.44
N ILE A 224 -9.85 6.20 2.35
CA ILE A 224 -10.16 5.03 3.16
C ILE A 224 -11.46 4.42 2.65
N ASP A 225 -11.34 3.24 2.07
CA ASP A 225 -12.45 2.44 1.60
C ASP A 225 -12.79 1.37 2.64
N GLN A 226 -13.91 1.59 3.35
CA GLN A 226 -14.45 0.59 4.27
C GLN A 226 -14.98 -0.60 3.47
N VAL A 227 -14.61 -1.80 3.91
CA VAL A 227 -15.11 -3.07 3.39
C VAL A 227 -16.32 -3.47 4.23
N PRO A 228 -17.47 -3.79 3.62
CA PRO A 228 -18.66 -4.22 4.37
C PRO A 228 -18.34 -5.44 5.23
N SER A 229 -18.78 -5.43 6.49
CA SER A 229 -18.79 -6.63 7.32
C SER A 229 -19.81 -7.62 6.77
N ILE A 230 -19.47 -8.91 6.75
CA ILE A 230 -20.46 -9.96 6.56
C ILE A 230 -21.33 -9.95 7.81
N GLU A 231 -22.57 -9.47 7.72
CA GLU A 231 -23.54 -9.67 8.80
C GLU A 231 -23.79 -11.18 8.89
N CYS A 232 -23.32 -11.80 9.98
CA CYS A 232 -23.79 -13.12 10.36
C CYS A 232 -25.30 -13.01 10.62
N VAL A 233 -26.11 -13.46 9.66
CA VAL A 233 -27.54 -13.68 9.90
C VAL A 233 -27.62 -14.63 11.09
N PRO A 234 -28.25 -14.24 12.22
CA PRO A 234 -28.41 -15.16 13.32
C PRO A 234 -29.18 -16.35 12.79
N SER A 235 -28.60 -17.56 12.97
CA SER A 235 -29.27 -18.81 12.63
C SER A 235 -30.67 -18.76 13.24
N ALA A 236 -31.68 -18.69 12.38
CA ALA A 236 -33.06 -18.79 12.82
C ALA A 236 -33.20 -20.14 13.53
N SER A 237 -33.24 -20.10 14.85
CA SER A 237 -33.62 -21.25 15.66
C SER A 237 -35.10 -21.51 15.40
N MET A 238 -35.39 -22.49 14.54
CA MET A 238 -36.66 -23.22 14.48
C MET A 238 -36.38 -24.68 14.20
#